data_AF-A0A2V4UEK1-F1
#
_entry.id   AF-A0A2V4UEK1-F1
#
_cell.length_a   1.000
_cell.length_b   1.000
_cell.length_c   1.000
_cell.angle_alpha   90.00
_cell.angle_beta   90.00
_cell.angle_gamma   90.00
#
_symmetry.space_group_name_H-M   'P 1'
#
loop_
_entity.id
_entity.type
_entity.pdbx_description
1 polymer ?
#
loop_
_entity_poly.entity_id
_entity_poly.type
_entity_poly.pdbx_seq_one_letter_code
_entity_poly.pdbx_strand_id
1 'polypeptide(L)'
;MHMLLVIVGGLVLQGVFVLSGWLWGGNAAGMAMAAKVFVPIWLIVAIVNLWIGVSHAGYGVREEFPILLVVFLVPAAFAALVIWRLSHA
;
A
#
# COMPACT_ATOMS: atom_id res chain seq x y z
N MET A 1 -4.70 18.22 -5.48
CA MET A 1 -4.22 16.87 -5.83
C MET A 1 -3.72 16.19 -4.57
N HIS A 2 -4.34 15.08 -4.17
CA HIS A 2 -4.30 14.50 -2.83
C HIS A 2 -3.26 13.36 -2.74
N MET A 3 -2.50 13.13 -3.82
CA MET A 3 -1.64 11.97 -4.04
C MET A 3 -0.67 11.70 -2.88
N LEU A 4 -0.02 12.75 -2.37
CA LEU A 4 0.89 12.63 -1.23
C LEU A 4 0.18 12.08 0.01
N LEU A 5 -1.04 12.55 0.30
CA LEU A 5 -1.83 12.07 1.43
C LEU A 5 -2.23 10.60 1.27
N VAL A 6 -2.54 10.16 0.04
CA VAL A 6 -2.85 8.75 -0.24
C VAL A 6 -1.62 7.88 -0.02
N ILE A 7 -0.45 8.31 -0.50
CA ILE A 7 0.83 7.60 -0.28
C ILE A 7 1.13 7.50 1.22
N VAL A 8 1.05 8.61 1.95
CA VAL A 8 1.26 8.63 3.42
C VAL A 8 0.27 7.70 4.11
N GLY A 9 -1.01 7.74 3.71
CA GLY A 9 -2.02 6.82 4.22
C GLY A 9 -1.67 5.35 3.98
N GLY A 10 -1.11 5.02 2.82
CA GLY A 10 -0.61 3.67 2.52
C GLY A 10 0.55 3.24 3.39
N LEU A 11 1.51 4.13 3.65
CA LEU A 11 2.63 3.85 4.55
C LEU A 11 2.16 3.65 5.99
N VAL A 12 1.21 4.46 6.46
CA VAL A 12 0.59 4.29 7.79
C VAL A 12 -0.15 2.96 7.86
N LEU A 13 -0.96 2.63 6.86
CA LEU A 13 -1.68 1.36 6.81
C LEU A 13 -0.72 0.18 6.82
N GLN A 14 0.40 0.25 6.09
CA GLN A 14 1.42 -0.80 6.15
C GLN A 14 1.97 -0.98 7.57
N GLY A 15 2.24 0.12 8.27
CA GLY A 15 2.66 0.06 9.68
C GLY A 15 1.63 -0.66 10.56
N VAL A 16 0.33 -0.43 10.33
CA VAL A 16 -0.76 -1.15 11.02
C VAL A 16 -0.73 -2.65 10.73
N PHE A 17 -0.53 -3.04 9.47
CA PHE A 17 -0.39 -4.47 9.11
C PHE A 17 0.83 -5.10 9.80
N VAL A 18 1.99 -4.45 9.74
CA VAL A 18 3.20 -4.97 10.39
C VAL A 18 3.02 -5.10 11.89
N LEU A 19 2.45 -4.09 12.55
CA LEU A 19 2.15 -4.11 13.98
C LEU A 19 1.19 -5.24 14.33
N SER A 20 0.17 -5.47 13.50
CA SER A 20 -0.80 -6.53 13.73
C SER A 20 -0.17 -7.93 13.61
N GLY A 21 0.73 -8.11 12.63
CA GLY A 21 1.56 -9.31 12.52
C GLY A 21 2.45 -9.55 13.75
N TRP A 22 2.94 -8.48 14.39
CA TRP A 22 3.67 -8.59 15.66
C TRP A 22 2.75 -8.93 16.83
N LEU A 23 1.61 -8.24 16.97
CA LEU A 23 0.68 -8.42 18.09
C LEU A 23 0.07 -9.83 18.16
N TRP A 24 -0.20 -10.47 17.01
CA TRP A 24 -0.76 -11.82 16.97
C TRP A 24 0.28 -12.93 16.73
N GLY A 25 1.35 -12.66 15.99
CA GLY A 25 2.37 -13.65 15.66
C GLY A 25 3.57 -13.67 16.60
N GLY A 26 3.87 -12.54 17.27
CA GLY A 26 4.99 -12.41 18.20
C GLY A 26 6.39 -12.58 17.59
N ASN A 27 6.51 -12.66 16.26
CA ASN A 27 7.77 -12.95 15.57
C ASN A 27 7.85 -12.24 14.20
N ALA A 28 9.07 -12.19 13.64
CA ALA A 28 9.34 -11.54 12.36
C ALA A 28 8.59 -12.20 11.18
N ALA A 29 8.34 -13.51 11.24
CA ALA A 29 7.59 -14.22 10.19
C ALA A 29 6.12 -13.76 10.11
N GLY A 30 5.47 -13.53 11.25
CA GLY A 30 4.12 -12.98 11.34
C GLY A 30 4.05 -11.55 10.79
N MET A 31 5.02 -10.72 11.15
CA MET A 31 5.16 -9.36 10.59
C MET A 31 5.36 -9.37 9.07
N ALA A 32 6.22 -10.26 8.56
CA ALA A 32 6.48 -10.40 7.13
C ALA A 32 5.26 -10.91 6.37
N MET A 33 4.48 -11.84 6.94
CA MET A 33 3.21 -12.29 6.36
C MET A 33 2.20 -11.14 6.29
N ALA A 34 2.05 -10.35 7.35
CA ALA A 34 1.13 -9.22 7.33
C ALA A 34 1.55 -8.15 6.30
N ALA A 35 2.85 -7.87 6.17
CA ALA A 35 3.37 -6.98 5.13
C ALA A 35 3.12 -7.51 3.71
N LYS A 36 3.12 -8.84 3.49
CA LYS A 36 2.72 -9.44 2.20
C LYS A 36 1.24 -9.26 1.91
N VAL A 37 0.38 -9.43 2.91
CA VAL A 37 -1.09 -9.25 2.77
C VAL A 37 -1.46 -7.79 2.50
N PHE A 38 -0.68 -6.84 3.02
CA PHE A 38 -0.86 -5.42 2.72
C PHE A 38 -0.83 -5.12 1.20
N VAL A 39 0.05 -5.77 0.43
CA VAL A 39 0.26 -5.45 -0.99
C VAL A 39 -1.02 -5.61 -1.85
N PRO A 40 -1.71 -6.77 -1.87
CA PRO A 40 -2.95 -6.91 -2.63
C PRO A 40 -4.07 -6.01 -2.11
N ILE A 41 -4.14 -5.77 -0.79
CA ILE A 41 -5.14 -4.85 -0.22
C ILE A 41 -4.89 -3.41 -0.69
N TRP A 42 -3.63 -2.98 -0.70
CA TRP A 42 -3.26 -1.66 -1.16
C TRP A 42 -3.50 -1.48 -2.66
N LEU A 43 -3.28 -2.53 -3.46
CA LEU A 43 -3.62 -2.52 -4.88
C LEU A 43 -5.12 -2.23 -5.10
N ILE A 44 -6.00 -2.87 -4.33
CA ILE A 44 -7.45 -2.63 -4.38
C ILE A 44 -7.75 -1.17 -4.03
N VAL A 45 -7.15 -0.64 -2.95
CA VAL A 45 -7.32 0.77 -2.56
C VAL A 45 -6.86 1.74 -3.64
N ALA A 46 -5.72 1.48 -4.30
CA ALA A 46 -5.21 2.30 -5.39
C ALA A 46 -6.14 2.27 -6.62
N ILE A 47 -6.71 1.10 -6.96
CA ILE A 47 -7.71 0.98 -8.04
C ILE A 47 -8.97 1.77 -7.70
N VAL A 48 -9.46 1.69 -6.46
CA VAL A 48 -10.61 2.49 -5.99
C VAL A 48 -10.30 3.98 -6.06
N ASN A 49 -9.08 4.39 -5.71
CA ASN A 49 -8.66 5.79 -5.82
C ASN A 49 -8.70 6.31 -7.26
N LEU A 50 -8.21 5.52 -8.22
CA LEU A 50 -8.32 5.79 -9.66
C LEU A 50 -9.79 5.89 -10.09
N TRP A 51 -10.62 4.92 -9.69
CA TRP A 51 -12.03 4.90 -10.06
C TRP A 51 -12.77 6.14 -9.56
N ILE A 52 -12.48 6.61 -8.35
CA ILE A 52 -13.03 7.87 -7.83
C ILE A 52 -12.57 9.06 -8.67
N GLY A 53 -11.29 9.15 -9.03
CA GLY A 53 -10.78 10.21 -9.90
C GLY A 53 -11.48 10.26 -11.26
N VAL A 54 -11.70 9.11 -11.88
CA VAL A 54 -12.38 9.02 -13.17
C VAL A 54 -13.88 9.30 -13.07
N SER A 55 -14.58 8.66 -12.12
CA SER A 55 -16.04 8.73 -12.05
C SER A 55 -16.59 9.98 -11.37
N HIS A 56 -15.84 10.59 -10.45
CA HIS A 56 -16.31 11.75 -9.68
C HIS A 56 -15.62 13.06 -10.07
N ALA A 57 -14.33 13.03 -10.41
CA ALA A 57 -13.60 14.24 -10.83
C ALA A 57 -13.63 14.48 -12.35
N GLY A 58 -14.07 13.49 -13.13
CA GLY A 58 -14.22 13.59 -14.57
C GLY A 58 -12.90 13.51 -15.36
N TYR A 59 -11.81 13.07 -14.73
CA TYR A 59 -10.53 12.87 -15.39
C TYR A 59 -10.52 11.62 -16.28
N GLY A 60 -9.69 11.64 -17.31
CA GLY A 60 -9.50 10.48 -18.18
C GLY A 60 -8.71 9.36 -17.50
N VAL A 61 -9.03 8.11 -17.80
CA VAL A 61 -8.27 6.94 -17.29
C VAL A 61 -6.77 7.04 -17.62
N ARG A 62 -6.42 7.57 -18.80
CA ARG A 62 -5.01 7.75 -19.22
C ARG A 62 -4.27 8.79 -18.37
N GLU A 63 -4.99 9.77 -17.85
CA GLU A 63 -4.44 10.85 -17.01
C GLU A 63 -4.22 10.35 -15.57
N GLU A 64 -5.15 9.53 -15.08
CA GLU A 64 -5.11 8.97 -13.72
C GLU A 64 -4.24 7.71 -13.62
N PHE A 65 -3.99 6.99 -14.71
CA PHE A 65 -3.19 5.74 -14.67
C PHE A 65 -1.75 5.94 -14.14
N PRO A 66 -0.98 6.97 -14.56
CA PRO A 66 0.30 7.27 -13.94
C PRO A 66 0.19 7.58 -12.44
N ILE A 67 -0.89 8.22 -12.01
CA ILE A 67 -1.16 8.53 -10.60
C ILE A 67 -1.36 7.23 -9.82
N LEU A 68 -2.16 6.30 -10.34
CA LEU A 68 -2.32 4.96 -9.76
C LEU A 68 -0.99 4.25 -9.62
N LEU A 69 -0.12 4.30 -10.64
CA LEU A 69 1.19 3.65 -10.58
C LEU A 69 2.03 4.21 -9.44
N VAL A 70 2.09 5.53 -9.27
CA VAL A 70 2.87 6.16 -8.19
C VAL A 70 2.26 5.82 -6.81
N VAL A 71 0.93 5.94 -6.68
CA VAL A 71 0.19 5.66 -5.43
C VAL A 71 0.34 4.19 -5.01
N PHE A 72 0.39 3.27 -5.96
CA PHE A 72 0.60 1.85 -5.68
C PHE A 72 2.08 1.50 -5.44
N LEU A 73 2.97 1.89 -6.36
CA LEU A 73 4.36 1.43 -6.38
C LEU A 73 5.15 1.95 -5.18
N VAL A 74 4.90 3.18 -4.71
CA VAL A 74 5.67 3.73 -3.58
C VAL A 74 5.43 2.92 -2.29
N PRO A 75 4.18 2.71 -1.82
CA PRO A 75 3.95 1.87 -0.65
C PRO A 75 4.26 0.39 -0.88
N ALA A 76 4.07 -0.14 -2.10
CA ALA A 76 4.41 -1.53 -2.43
C ALA A 76 5.93 -1.78 -2.41
N ALA A 77 6.74 -0.85 -2.92
CA ALA A 77 8.20 -0.92 -2.83
C ALA A 77 8.67 -0.86 -1.38
N PHE A 78 8.05 0.02 -0.56
CA PHE A 78 8.32 0.05 0.86
C PHE A 78 7.93 -1.28 1.55
N ALA A 79 6.81 -1.89 1.16
CA ALA A 79 6.40 -3.22 1.63
C ALA A 79 7.47 -4.26 1.32
N ALA A 80 7.99 -4.27 0.09
CA ALA A 80 9.02 -5.20 -0.34
C ALA A 80 10.31 -5.04 0.50
N LEU A 81 10.71 -3.81 0.81
CA LEU A 81 11.85 -3.54 1.68
C LEU A 81 11.61 -4.06 3.11
N VAL A 82 10.42 -3.83 3.66
CA VAL A 82 10.04 -4.33 5.00
C VAL A 82 10.04 -5.86 5.03
N ILE A 83 9.42 -6.51 4.03
CA ILE A 83 9.39 -7.98 3.91
C ILE A 83 10.80 -8.54 3.82
N TRP A 84 11.67 -7.93 3.00
CA TRP A 84 13.05 -8.35 2.84
C TRP A 84 13.80 -8.26 4.17
N ARG A 85 13.71 -7.12 4.86
CA ARG A 85 14.35 -6.91 6.18
C ARG A 85 13.89 -7.95 7.21
N LEU A 86 12.58 -8.17 7.32
CA LEU A 86 12.00 -9.10 8.30
C LEU A 86 12.29 -10.57 7.99
N SER A 87 12.52 -10.92 6.72
CA SER A 87 12.85 -12.29 6.32
C SER A 87 14.32 -12.64 6.53
N HIS A 88 15.17 -11.65 6.82
CA HIS A 88 16.62 -11.80 7.05
C HIS A 88 17.05 -11.35 8.46
N ALA A 89 16.09 -11.13 9.36
CA ALA A 89 16.31 -10.80 10.77
C ALA A 89 16.15 -12.05 11.64
#